data_AF-A0A843GPC4-F1
#
_entry.id   AF-A0A843GPC4-F1
#
_cell.length_a   1.000
_cell.length_b   1.000
_cell.length_c   1.000
_cell.angle_alpha   90.00
_cell.angle_beta   90.00
_cell.angle_gamma   90.00
#
_symmetry.space_group_name_H-M   'P 1'
#
loop_
_entity.id
_entity.type
_entity.pdbx_description
1 polymer ?
#
loop_
_entity_poly.entity_id
_entity_poly.type
_entity_poly.pdbx_seq_one_letter_code
_entity_poly.pdbx_strand_id
1 'polypeptide(L)'
;MKLHYWTGFSKRDNSTKIPTATATQIDVVWKEDTSIDTPSVLLKGNVLNIDYCYIPDFGKYYNVGAPIILTNGLTQYDLEEDVLATHKTAIGNTVAYIAYSSTGYDADIVDTRLPVKTTKTFRKHEYTATIFDDDGCYILTVANTVGGVNGFCTSYVCTKATIQSCASYLMSLDIDDRLIKSIYNPFDAIISCLWLPLDVNTIQTTYCTGPVSVVFGDLVCDGHEITPGVYAPSIASYALTNPYYTNIGLFTTFTPVYTDFRKVQPYTTYSLFIPFYGLIDLNASDVQNVVDNLNVCYSIDIATGDMSVGINCLAIPGWCQTITCNIGVNCPIAQTSTNTTGTLASIGGTAGGVAGAIISGITGNVPGAIVGGMGALFSAANTALSYSQRGLSIRGGVNGRSMIPLGNDFVLMEFAQDTEDPDNANYIAKYGRPVGVTHAINNHSGYVQCENASIEIAGDLWERTQINTYLNGGFYYE
;
A
#
# COMPACT_ATOMS: atom_id res chain seq x y z
N MET A 1 -34.13 33.51 47.60
CA MET A 1 -33.42 33.23 46.34
C MET A 1 -34.11 32.04 45.70
N LYS A 2 -34.18 32.01 44.36
CA LYS A 2 -34.82 30.90 43.65
C LYS A 2 -33.79 29.84 43.28
N LEU A 3 -34.09 28.58 43.59
CA LEU A 3 -33.38 27.42 43.10
C LEU A 3 -34.21 26.79 41.97
N HIS A 4 -33.59 26.59 40.82
CA HIS A 4 -34.19 25.85 39.70
C HIS A 4 -33.63 24.42 39.74
N TYR A 5 -34.48 23.41 39.88
CA TYR A 5 -34.02 22.04 40.06
C TYR A 5 -34.73 21.04 39.14
N TRP A 6 -34.06 19.90 38.94
CA TRP A 6 -34.53 18.80 38.11
C TRP A 6 -34.48 17.47 38.86
N THR A 7 -35.38 16.58 38.47
CA THR A 7 -35.45 15.19 38.95
C THR A 7 -35.36 14.24 37.75
N GLY A 8 -34.80 13.05 37.95
CA GLY A 8 -34.45 12.11 36.90
C GLY A 8 -33.33 12.58 35.96
N PHE A 9 -32.53 13.58 36.32
CA PHE A 9 -31.44 14.06 35.45
C PHE A 9 -30.18 13.21 35.65
N SER A 10 -29.69 12.61 34.57
CA SER A 10 -28.46 11.83 34.58
C SER A 10 -27.42 12.44 33.64
N LYS A 11 -26.21 12.58 34.17
CA LYS A 11 -25.05 13.22 33.56
C LYS A 11 -23.77 12.50 33.99
N ARG A 12 -22.75 12.55 33.14
CA ARG A 12 -21.38 12.12 33.46
C ARG A 12 -20.61 13.28 34.07
N ASP A 13 -19.71 13.01 35.00
CA ASP A 13 -18.91 14.05 35.67
C ASP A 13 -18.14 14.94 34.69
N ASN A 14 -17.59 14.36 33.62
CA ASN A 14 -16.85 15.09 32.59
C ASN A 14 -17.72 15.52 31.40
N SER A 15 -18.98 15.91 31.59
CA SER A 15 -19.87 16.33 30.49
C SER A 15 -20.27 17.81 30.60
N THR A 16 -20.51 18.48 29.46
CA THR A 16 -21.12 19.83 29.43
C THR A 16 -22.64 19.80 29.43
N LYS A 17 -23.25 18.60 29.46
CA LYS A 17 -24.70 18.44 29.35
C LYS A 17 -25.45 19.29 30.37
N ILE A 18 -26.47 20.00 29.89
CA ILE A 18 -27.40 20.78 30.70
C ILE A 18 -28.82 20.20 30.57
N PRO A 19 -29.68 20.31 31.60
CA PRO A 19 -31.07 19.90 31.50
C PRO A 19 -31.83 20.71 30.42
N THR A 20 -32.61 20.03 29.60
CA THR A 20 -33.50 20.66 28.59
C THR A 20 -34.97 20.72 29.03
N ALA A 21 -35.36 19.90 30.02
CA ALA A 21 -36.69 19.91 30.59
C ALA A 21 -36.94 21.18 31.42
N THR A 22 -38.20 21.57 31.58
CA THR A 22 -38.59 22.71 32.42
C THR A 22 -38.18 22.46 33.87
N ALA A 23 -37.41 23.39 34.46
CA ALA A 23 -37.01 23.31 35.86
C ALA A 23 -38.20 23.51 36.81
N THR A 24 -38.17 22.83 37.96
CA THR A 24 -39.05 23.18 39.08
C THR A 24 -38.38 24.30 39.88
N GLN A 25 -39.16 25.32 40.29
CA GLN A 25 -38.65 26.45 41.07
C GLN A 25 -39.05 26.29 42.53
N ILE A 26 -38.10 26.54 43.43
CA ILE A 26 -38.34 26.55 44.87
C ILE A 26 -37.54 27.66 45.54
N ASP A 27 -38.13 28.27 46.57
CA ASP A 27 -37.43 29.26 47.39
C ASP A 27 -36.51 28.56 48.39
N VAL A 28 -35.26 29.01 48.43
CA VAL A 28 -34.23 28.49 49.33
C VAL A 28 -33.73 29.58 50.29
N VAL A 29 -33.31 29.13 51.46
CA VAL A 29 -32.62 29.94 52.47
C VAL A 29 -31.18 29.43 52.58
N TRP A 30 -30.22 30.36 52.62
CA TRP A 30 -28.83 30.01 52.83
C TRP A 30 -28.59 29.50 54.24
N LYS A 31 -27.73 28.49 54.37
CA LYS A 31 -27.00 28.26 55.61
C LYS A 31 -25.97 29.40 55.76
N GLU A 32 -25.56 29.74 56.98
CA GLU A 32 -24.58 30.82 57.26
C GLU A 32 -23.33 30.74 56.36
N ASP A 33 -22.58 31.85 56.21
CA ASP A 33 -21.35 32.02 55.41
C ASP A 33 -20.99 30.85 54.46
N THR A 34 -21.39 30.98 53.19
CA THR A 34 -21.24 29.92 52.18
C THR A 34 -20.40 30.37 50.99
N SER A 35 -19.74 29.43 50.31
CA SER A 35 -19.02 29.69 49.06
C SER A 35 -19.98 29.66 47.87
N ILE A 36 -19.67 30.44 46.83
CA ILE A 36 -20.43 30.40 45.57
C ILE A 36 -20.17 29.07 44.83
N ASP A 37 -18.98 28.48 44.96
CA ASP A 37 -18.58 27.30 44.21
C ASP A 37 -19.00 25.99 44.91
N THR A 38 -19.11 26.03 46.25
CA THR A 38 -19.63 24.93 47.08
C THR A 38 -20.71 25.40 48.06
N PRO A 39 -21.89 25.83 47.57
CA PRO A 39 -22.95 26.36 48.41
C PRO A 39 -23.67 25.29 49.26
N SER A 40 -24.24 25.69 50.41
CA SER A 40 -25.15 24.84 51.20
C SER A 40 -26.52 25.52 51.37
N VAL A 41 -27.58 24.88 50.85
CA VAL A 41 -28.94 25.44 50.81
C VAL A 41 -29.89 24.68 51.72
N LEU A 42 -30.81 25.42 52.34
CA LEU A 42 -31.91 24.89 53.16
C LEU A 42 -33.24 25.05 52.44
N LEU A 43 -33.94 23.92 52.27
CA LEU A 43 -35.27 23.84 51.68
C LEU A 43 -36.30 23.50 52.75
N LYS A 44 -37.48 24.11 52.65
CA LYS A 44 -38.63 23.74 53.49
C LYS A 44 -39.32 22.49 52.92
N GLY A 45 -39.49 21.48 53.77
CA GLY A 45 -40.15 20.22 53.45
C GLY A 45 -39.18 19.06 53.17
N ASN A 46 -39.76 17.87 52.97
CA ASN A 46 -39.04 16.63 52.63
C ASN A 46 -38.88 16.51 51.11
N VAL A 47 -38.15 17.44 50.49
CA VAL A 47 -37.80 17.36 49.07
C VAL A 47 -36.57 16.47 48.95
N LEU A 48 -36.73 15.21 48.52
CA LEU A 48 -35.66 14.19 48.58
C LEU A 48 -35.06 13.78 47.23
N ASN A 49 -35.63 14.25 46.11
CA ASN A 49 -35.33 13.72 44.78
C ASN A 49 -34.70 14.78 43.86
N ILE A 50 -33.89 15.68 44.40
CA ILE A 50 -33.18 16.67 43.59
C ILE A 50 -31.88 16.06 43.08
N ASP A 51 -31.73 15.94 41.76
CA ASP A 51 -30.52 15.38 41.16
C ASP A 51 -29.55 16.46 40.66
N TYR A 52 -30.09 17.62 40.26
CA TYR A 52 -29.32 18.69 39.65
C TYR A 52 -30.01 20.04 39.85
N CYS A 53 -29.24 21.12 39.95
CA CYS A 53 -29.83 22.44 40.11
C CYS A 53 -29.05 23.57 39.44
N TYR A 54 -29.71 24.71 39.31
CA TYR A 54 -29.21 25.96 38.76
C TYR A 54 -29.65 27.09 39.68
N ILE A 55 -28.71 27.99 40.01
CA ILE A 55 -28.97 29.17 40.83
C ILE A 55 -28.89 30.40 39.92
N PRO A 56 -30.03 31.01 39.52
CA PRO A 56 -30.05 32.15 38.61
C PRO A 56 -29.27 33.36 39.10
N ASP A 57 -29.23 33.58 40.41
CA ASP A 57 -28.53 34.72 41.02
C ASP A 57 -27.00 34.62 40.84
N PHE A 58 -26.47 33.39 40.68
CA PHE A 58 -25.05 33.14 40.43
C PHE A 58 -24.75 32.84 38.96
N GLY A 59 -25.75 32.43 38.19
CA GLY A 59 -25.56 32.00 36.81
C GLY A 59 -24.84 30.66 36.68
N LYS A 60 -24.87 29.82 37.73
CA LYS A 60 -24.09 28.58 37.85
C LYS A 60 -24.98 27.34 37.97
N TYR A 61 -24.51 26.23 37.40
CA TYR A 61 -25.08 24.90 37.57
C TYR A 61 -24.34 24.13 38.65
N TYR A 62 -25.06 23.26 39.36
CA TYR A 62 -24.52 22.51 40.49
C TYR A 62 -24.94 21.05 40.45
N ASN A 63 -23.97 20.19 40.75
CA ASN A 63 -24.19 18.84 41.20
C ASN A 63 -24.71 18.87 42.64
N VAL A 64 -25.64 17.98 42.95
CA VAL A 64 -26.37 17.98 44.21
C VAL A 64 -25.92 16.79 45.05
N GLY A 65 -25.38 17.08 46.24
CA GLY A 65 -25.01 16.05 47.21
C GLY A 65 -26.22 15.35 47.84
N ALA A 66 -25.95 14.32 48.65
CA ALA A 66 -27.00 13.59 49.34
C ALA A 66 -27.82 14.52 50.27
N PRO A 67 -29.18 14.41 50.30
CA PRO A 67 -30.02 15.23 51.15
C PRO A 67 -29.77 14.93 52.64
N ILE A 68 -29.59 15.97 53.44
CA ILE A 68 -29.48 15.89 54.90
C ILE A 68 -30.78 16.40 55.52
N ILE A 69 -31.57 15.50 56.10
CA ILE A 69 -32.82 15.87 56.77
C ILE A 69 -32.49 16.47 58.13
N LEU A 70 -32.88 17.73 58.33
CA LEU A 70 -32.71 18.47 59.58
C LEU A 70 -34.00 18.44 60.41
N THR A 71 -33.87 18.75 61.69
CA THR A 71 -35.02 18.97 62.57
C THR A 71 -35.87 20.16 62.07
N ASN A 72 -37.16 20.17 62.40
CA ASN A 72 -38.15 21.18 61.97
C ASN A 72 -38.56 21.13 60.48
N GLY A 73 -38.40 19.99 59.80
CA GLY A 73 -38.90 19.80 58.44
C GLY A 73 -38.12 20.61 57.39
N LEU A 74 -36.82 20.80 57.62
CA LEU A 74 -35.88 21.38 56.67
C LEU A 74 -35.01 20.27 56.07
N THR A 75 -34.71 20.37 54.78
CA THR A 75 -33.74 19.51 54.12
C THR A 75 -32.57 20.37 53.63
N GLN A 76 -31.35 19.99 54.00
CA GLN A 76 -30.12 20.62 53.55
C GLN A 76 -29.58 19.86 52.34
N TYR A 77 -29.08 20.62 51.35
CA TYR A 77 -28.27 20.10 50.26
C TYR A 77 -26.95 20.84 50.19
N ASP A 78 -25.87 20.09 50.13
CA ASP A 78 -24.54 20.60 49.81
C ASP A 78 -24.34 20.47 48.30
N LEU A 79 -23.95 21.57 47.67
CA LEU A 79 -23.85 21.72 46.23
C LEU A 79 -22.39 21.84 45.84
N GLU A 80 -22.05 21.34 44.66
CA GLU A 80 -20.73 21.49 44.04
C GLU A 80 -20.91 22.02 42.62
N GLU A 81 -20.20 23.10 42.28
CA GLU A 81 -20.31 23.70 40.96
C GLU A 81 -19.92 22.72 39.86
N ASP A 82 -20.78 22.67 38.84
CA ASP A 82 -20.50 21.99 37.58
C ASP A 82 -19.90 22.98 36.58
N VAL A 83 -18.57 23.15 36.66
CA VAL A 83 -17.82 24.11 35.84
C VAL A 83 -18.02 23.90 34.34
N LEU A 84 -18.24 22.66 33.90
CA LEU A 84 -18.43 22.31 32.50
C LEU A 84 -19.81 22.72 31.98
N ALA A 85 -20.86 22.55 32.79
CA ALA A 85 -22.20 23.04 32.46
C ALA A 85 -22.26 24.57 32.52
N THR A 86 -21.75 25.18 33.60
CA THR A 86 -21.72 26.64 33.80
C THR A 86 -21.05 27.35 32.64
N HIS A 87 -19.88 26.87 32.21
CA HIS A 87 -19.09 27.51 31.17
C HIS A 87 -19.26 26.87 29.78
N LYS A 88 -20.31 26.08 29.53
CA LYS A 88 -20.53 25.36 28.26
C LYS A 88 -20.32 26.23 27.03
N THR A 89 -20.90 27.43 27.00
CA THR A 89 -20.80 28.35 25.85
C THR A 89 -19.37 28.86 25.66
N ALA A 90 -18.67 29.21 26.73
CA ALA A 90 -17.29 29.69 26.65
C ALA A 90 -16.34 28.55 26.23
N ILE A 91 -16.53 27.35 26.78
CA ILE A 91 -15.84 26.13 26.37
C ILE A 91 -16.06 25.89 24.88
N GLY A 92 -17.31 25.89 24.41
CA GLY A 92 -17.64 25.68 23.00
C GLY A 92 -16.97 26.69 22.06
N ASN A 93 -16.86 27.96 22.48
CA ASN A 93 -16.22 29.01 21.68
C ASN A 93 -14.68 29.00 21.76
N THR A 94 -14.09 28.22 22.66
CA THR A 94 -12.64 28.16 22.83
C THR A 94 -12.02 27.45 21.62
N VAL A 95 -11.06 28.13 20.98
CA VAL A 95 -10.27 27.55 19.89
C VAL A 95 -9.07 26.82 20.48
N ALA A 96 -9.00 25.52 20.27
CA ALA A 96 -7.93 24.66 20.78
C ALA A 96 -7.50 23.63 19.74
N TYR A 97 -6.31 23.07 19.91
CA TYR A 97 -5.89 21.90 19.13
C TYR A 97 -6.66 20.67 19.62
N ILE A 98 -7.51 20.12 18.76
CA ILE A 98 -8.32 18.94 19.06
C ILE A 98 -7.49 17.70 18.72
N ALA A 99 -7.06 16.97 19.74
CA ALA A 99 -6.30 15.74 19.58
C ALA A 99 -7.22 14.58 19.18
N TYR A 100 -8.34 14.42 19.89
CA TYR A 100 -9.30 13.34 19.65
C TYR A 100 -10.74 13.84 19.75
N SER A 101 -11.62 13.30 18.91
CA SER A 101 -13.06 13.55 19.04
C SER A 101 -13.91 12.40 18.51
N SER A 102 -15.15 12.28 19.02
CA SER A 102 -16.17 11.40 18.44
C SER A 102 -16.67 11.88 17.07
N THR A 103 -16.40 13.13 16.67
CA THR A 103 -16.86 13.71 15.40
C THR A 103 -15.77 14.56 14.77
N GLY A 104 -15.81 14.72 13.43
CA GLY A 104 -14.80 15.51 12.71
C GLY A 104 -13.38 14.93 12.75
N TYR A 105 -13.25 13.63 13.04
CA TYR A 105 -12.00 12.91 12.96
C TYR A 105 -11.59 12.65 11.51
N ASP A 106 -10.30 12.46 11.29
CA ASP A 106 -9.75 12.05 10.01
C ASP A 106 -9.42 10.55 10.03
N ALA A 107 -9.99 9.81 9.08
CA ALA A 107 -9.77 8.37 9.00
C ALA A 107 -8.36 7.99 8.52
N ASP A 108 -7.64 8.91 7.89
CA ASP A 108 -6.30 8.70 7.36
C ASP A 108 -5.19 9.00 8.41
N ILE A 109 -5.55 9.56 9.56
CA ILE A 109 -4.63 9.72 10.69
C ILE A 109 -4.56 8.42 11.49
N VAL A 110 -3.34 7.92 11.70
CA VAL A 110 -3.07 6.71 12.48
C VAL A 110 -3.43 6.92 13.95
N ASP A 111 -4.34 6.10 14.48
CA ASP A 111 -4.59 6.03 15.93
C ASP A 111 -3.61 5.08 16.60
N THR A 112 -2.63 5.66 17.27
CA THR A 112 -1.53 4.96 17.93
C THR A 112 -1.94 4.13 19.15
N ARG A 113 -3.19 4.27 19.61
CA ARG A 113 -3.74 3.54 20.77
C ARG A 113 -4.32 2.18 20.38
N LEU A 114 -4.60 1.95 19.09
CA LEU A 114 -5.18 0.70 18.61
C LEU A 114 -4.10 -0.38 18.50
N PRO A 115 -4.25 -1.53 19.19
CA PRO A 115 -3.30 -2.61 19.03
C PRO A 115 -3.44 -3.25 17.65
N VAL A 116 -2.30 -3.61 17.08
CA VAL A 116 -2.20 -4.32 15.80
C VAL A 116 -2.43 -5.81 16.06
N LYS A 117 -3.35 -6.42 15.32
CA LYS A 117 -3.60 -7.87 15.39
C LYS A 117 -2.50 -8.61 14.67
N THR A 118 -2.27 -9.87 15.00
CA THR A 118 -1.31 -10.72 14.26
C THR A 118 -1.87 -11.27 12.95
N THR A 119 -3.19 -11.25 12.79
CA THR A 119 -3.89 -11.75 11.61
C THR A 119 -3.66 -10.86 10.39
N LYS A 120 -3.27 -11.49 9.28
CA LYS A 120 -3.08 -10.85 7.98
C LYS A 120 -4.16 -11.29 7.01
N THR A 121 -4.71 -10.35 6.26
CA THR A 121 -5.53 -10.62 5.08
C THR A 121 -4.63 -10.71 3.87
N PHE A 122 -4.80 -11.74 3.05
CA PHE A 122 -4.11 -11.92 1.78
C PHE A 122 -5.12 -11.87 0.64
N ARG A 123 -4.89 -11.00 -0.34
CA ARG A 123 -5.62 -10.99 -1.61
C ARG A 123 -4.66 -11.15 -2.76
N LYS A 124 -5.12 -11.85 -3.79
CA LYS A 124 -4.40 -11.97 -5.06
C LYS A 124 -5.29 -11.51 -6.20
N HIS A 125 -4.70 -10.78 -7.13
CA HIS A 125 -5.31 -10.40 -8.40
C HIS A 125 -4.37 -10.85 -9.51
N GLU A 126 -4.93 -11.48 -10.54
CA GLU A 126 -4.16 -12.15 -11.60
C GLU A 126 -4.55 -11.57 -12.96
N TYR A 127 -3.55 -11.36 -13.82
CA TYR A 127 -3.71 -11.03 -15.21
C TYR A 127 -2.87 -11.99 -16.05
N THR A 128 -3.53 -12.85 -16.81
CA THR A 128 -2.88 -13.80 -17.72
C THR A 128 -2.51 -13.11 -19.03
N ALA A 129 -1.23 -12.98 -19.30
CA ALA A 129 -0.75 -12.51 -20.58
C ALA A 129 -0.82 -13.63 -21.63
N THR A 130 -1.52 -13.39 -22.73
CA THR A 130 -1.76 -14.42 -23.76
C THR A 130 -0.58 -14.65 -24.70
N ILE A 131 0.43 -13.77 -24.67
CA ILE A 131 1.58 -13.88 -25.55
C ILE A 131 2.61 -14.91 -25.07
N PHE A 132 2.63 -15.23 -23.78
CA PHE A 132 3.60 -16.16 -23.25
C PHE A 132 3.15 -17.61 -23.47
N ASP A 133 4.10 -18.44 -23.86
CA ASP A 133 3.87 -19.84 -24.19
C ASP A 133 5.05 -20.71 -23.72
N ASP A 134 4.73 -21.89 -23.20
CA ASP A 134 5.69 -22.81 -22.57
C ASP A 134 6.59 -23.49 -23.62
N ASP A 135 6.08 -23.74 -24.83
CA ASP A 135 6.87 -24.29 -25.93
C ASP A 135 7.79 -23.21 -26.54
N GLY A 136 7.27 -21.98 -26.59
CA GLY A 136 7.97 -20.78 -27.01
C GLY A 136 8.34 -20.80 -28.51
N CYS A 137 9.19 -19.86 -28.91
CA CYS A 137 9.66 -19.71 -30.28
C CYS A 137 11.17 -19.52 -30.34
N TYR A 138 11.76 -19.76 -31.51
CA TYR A 138 13.19 -19.57 -31.75
C TYR A 138 13.40 -18.42 -32.73
N ILE A 139 14.24 -17.48 -32.36
CA ILE A 139 14.63 -16.33 -33.18
C ILE A 139 16.02 -16.64 -33.72
N LEU A 140 16.07 -17.02 -34.99
CA LEU A 140 17.31 -17.32 -35.70
C LEU A 140 17.72 -16.09 -36.51
N THR A 141 18.75 -15.39 -36.07
CA THR A 141 19.28 -14.22 -36.77
C THR A 141 20.48 -14.61 -37.61
N VAL A 142 20.40 -14.30 -38.90
CA VAL A 142 21.36 -14.74 -39.91
C VAL A 142 21.77 -13.55 -40.78
N ALA A 143 23.07 -13.41 -41.01
CA ALA A 143 23.60 -12.50 -42.03
C ALA A 143 23.23 -13.04 -43.42
N ASN A 144 22.61 -12.21 -44.24
CA ASN A 144 22.23 -12.60 -45.61
C ASN A 144 22.25 -11.38 -46.54
N THR A 145 21.98 -11.62 -47.81
CA THR A 145 22.00 -10.60 -48.87
C THR A 145 20.78 -9.67 -48.87
N VAL A 146 19.82 -9.88 -47.96
CA VAL A 146 18.56 -9.13 -47.87
C VAL A 146 18.42 -8.54 -46.47
N GLY A 147 18.62 -7.23 -46.32
CA GLY A 147 18.49 -6.56 -45.02
C GLY A 147 17.11 -6.76 -44.38
N GLY A 148 17.09 -6.94 -43.06
CA GLY A 148 15.89 -7.11 -42.26
C GLY A 148 15.71 -6.00 -41.22
N VAL A 149 14.77 -6.19 -40.29
CA VAL A 149 14.54 -5.26 -39.16
C VAL A 149 15.77 -5.00 -38.29
N ASN A 150 16.76 -5.89 -38.32
CA ASN A 150 18.01 -5.77 -37.57
C ASN A 150 19.18 -5.27 -38.43
N GLY A 151 18.90 -4.60 -39.56
CA GLY A 151 19.92 -4.05 -40.46
C GLY A 151 20.39 -5.08 -41.49
N PHE A 152 21.68 -5.38 -41.52
CA PHE A 152 22.30 -6.29 -42.50
C PHE A 152 22.04 -7.79 -42.24
N CYS A 153 21.06 -8.11 -41.39
CA CYS A 153 20.69 -9.48 -41.08
C CYS A 153 19.17 -9.63 -41.04
N THR A 154 18.72 -10.86 -41.28
CA THR A 154 17.32 -11.25 -41.17
C THR A 154 17.13 -12.11 -39.93
N SER A 155 16.09 -11.81 -39.14
CA SER A 155 15.66 -12.64 -38.02
C SER A 155 14.46 -13.47 -38.43
N TYR A 156 14.59 -14.79 -38.35
CA TYR A 156 13.52 -15.73 -38.64
C TYR A 156 12.88 -16.23 -37.35
N VAL A 157 11.55 -16.14 -37.28
CA VAL A 157 10.76 -16.70 -36.18
C VAL A 157 10.42 -18.14 -36.52
N CYS A 158 11.15 -19.06 -35.90
CA CYS A 158 11.17 -20.48 -36.19
C CYS A 158 10.43 -21.28 -35.12
N THR A 159 9.75 -22.34 -35.57
CA THR A 159 9.28 -23.41 -34.67
C THR A 159 10.46 -24.31 -34.28
N LYS A 160 10.27 -25.14 -33.25
CA LYS A 160 11.24 -26.21 -32.90
C LYS A 160 11.56 -27.11 -34.09
N ALA A 161 10.56 -27.49 -34.89
CA ALA A 161 10.75 -28.33 -36.06
C ALA A 161 11.59 -27.63 -37.14
N THR A 162 11.34 -26.34 -37.39
CA THR A 162 12.13 -25.54 -38.33
C THR A 162 13.60 -25.47 -37.91
N ILE A 163 13.88 -25.21 -36.62
CA ILE A 163 15.26 -25.21 -36.09
C ILE A 163 15.91 -26.59 -36.21
N GLN A 164 15.17 -27.67 -35.95
CA GLN A 164 15.69 -29.03 -36.13
C GLN A 164 16.04 -29.33 -37.59
N SER A 165 15.24 -28.85 -38.55
CA SER A 165 15.56 -28.96 -39.98
C SER A 165 16.80 -28.15 -40.35
N CYS A 166 16.92 -26.91 -39.85
CA CYS A 166 18.13 -26.09 -40.05
C CYS A 166 19.37 -26.77 -39.47
N ALA A 167 19.30 -27.27 -38.24
CA ALA A 167 20.41 -27.93 -37.58
C ALA A 167 20.80 -29.23 -38.29
N SER A 168 19.83 -30.06 -38.66
CA SER A 168 20.07 -31.30 -39.40
C SER A 168 20.75 -31.02 -40.73
N TYR A 169 20.30 -29.98 -41.44
CA TYR A 169 20.92 -29.58 -42.70
C TYR A 169 22.37 -29.10 -42.52
N LEU A 170 22.60 -28.14 -41.63
CA LEU A 170 23.94 -27.59 -41.40
C LEU A 170 24.94 -28.65 -40.93
N MET A 171 24.47 -29.67 -40.20
CA MET A 171 25.28 -30.81 -39.76
C MET A 171 25.40 -31.91 -40.82
N SER A 172 24.47 -32.01 -41.78
CA SER A 172 24.49 -32.99 -42.88
C SER A 172 25.30 -32.52 -44.09
N LEU A 173 25.69 -31.26 -44.13
CA LEU A 173 26.64 -30.78 -45.13
C LEU A 173 27.92 -31.63 -44.96
N ASP A 174 28.12 -32.59 -45.86
CA ASP A 174 29.29 -33.46 -45.90
C ASP A 174 30.41 -32.64 -46.54
N ILE A 175 31.35 -32.20 -45.71
CA ILE A 175 32.27 -31.14 -46.09
C ILE A 175 33.50 -31.75 -46.77
N ASP A 176 33.34 -32.11 -48.04
CA ASP A 176 34.38 -32.77 -48.83
C ASP A 176 35.27 -31.83 -49.64
N ASP A 177 35.33 -30.53 -49.31
CA ASP A 177 36.39 -29.68 -49.85
C ASP A 177 36.98 -28.73 -48.81
N ARG A 178 38.16 -29.10 -48.29
CA ARG A 178 38.94 -28.31 -47.32
C ARG A 178 39.32 -26.92 -47.85
N LEU A 179 39.24 -26.70 -49.17
CA LEU A 179 39.46 -25.41 -49.82
C LEU A 179 38.23 -24.49 -49.74
N ILE A 180 37.02 -25.05 -49.93
CA ILE A 180 35.74 -24.32 -49.84
C ILE A 180 35.43 -23.96 -48.37
N LYS A 181 35.78 -24.85 -47.44
CA LYS A 181 35.74 -24.65 -45.98
C LYS A 181 36.52 -23.42 -45.49
N SER A 182 37.54 -23.01 -46.24
CA SER A 182 38.39 -21.85 -45.88
C SER A 182 37.83 -20.51 -46.36
N ILE A 183 36.82 -20.53 -47.24
CA ILE A 183 36.27 -19.32 -47.88
C ILE A 183 34.84 -19.01 -47.40
N TYR A 184 34.01 -20.02 -47.07
CA TYR A 184 32.66 -19.76 -46.56
C TYR A 184 32.13 -20.92 -45.68
N ASN A 185 31.89 -20.66 -44.40
CA ASN A 185 31.23 -21.60 -43.50
C ASN A 185 29.80 -21.11 -43.21
N PRO A 186 28.74 -21.86 -43.52
CA PRO A 186 27.36 -21.40 -43.28
C PRO A 186 27.03 -21.18 -41.81
N PHE A 187 27.81 -21.77 -40.88
CA PHE A 187 27.71 -21.44 -39.47
C PHE A 187 28.17 -20.01 -39.14
N ASP A 188 29.10 -19.44 -39.90
CA ASP A 188 29.59 -18.06 -39.71
C ASP A 188 28.52 -17.02 -40.10
N ALA A 189 27.57 -17.41 -40.95
CA ALA A 189 26.43 -16.58 -41.28
C ALA A 189 25.41 -16.49 -40.13
N ILE A 190 25.42 -17.44 -39.18
CA ILE A 190 24.49 -17.42 -38.04
C ILE A 190 25.05 -16.48 -36.98
N ILE A 191 24.32 -15.40 -36.73
CA ILE A 191 24.70 -14.40 -35.73
C ILE A 191 24.24 -14.86 -34.34
N SER A 192 23.00 -15.33 -34.22
CA SER A 192 22.43 -15.77 -32.95
C SER A 192 21.24 -16.70 -33.14
N CYS A 193 20.96 -17.49 -32.10
CA CYS A 193 19.74 -18.27 -31.96
C CYS A 193 19.22 -18.08 -30.54
N LEU A 194 18.10 -17.39 -30.40
CA LEU A 194 17.48 -17.06 -29.13
C LEU A 194 16.18 -17.84 -28.97
N TRP A 195 15.98 -18.52 -27.85
CA TRP A 195 14.65 -19.03 -27.49
C TRP A 195 13.92 -18.01 -26.64
N LEU A 196 12.67 -17.71 -27.00
CA LEU A 196 11.77 -16.83 -26.25
C LEU A 196 10.53 -17.61 -25.81
N PRO A 197 9.99 -17.36 -24.60
CA PRO A 197 8.76 -17.99 -24.13
C PRO A 197 7.51 -17.32 -24.73
N LEU A 198 7.44 -17.16 -26.06
CA LEU A 198 6.36 -16.47 -26.75
C LEU A 198 5.62 -17.41 -27.70
N ASP A 199 4.30 -17.25 -27.81
CA ASP A 199 3.48 -18.01 -28.75
C ASP A 199 3.93 -17.72 -30.19
N VAL A 200 4.49 -18.75 -30.82
CA VAL A 200 5.05 -18.66 -32.18
C VAL A 200 4.00 -18.23 -33.20
N ASN A 201 2.74 -18.64 -33.04
CA ASN A 201 1.69 -18.34 -34.00
C ASN A 201 1.31 -16.86 -33.99
N THR A 202 1.14 -16.27 -32.80
CA THR A 202 0.86 -14.85 -32.62
C THR A 202 1.99 -14.01 -33.20
N ILE A 203 3.25 -14.39 -32.96
CA ILE A 203 4.40 -13.66 -33.49
C ILE A 203 4.46 -13.75 -35.03
N GLN A 204 4.35 -14.96 -35.59
CA GLN A 204 4.43 -15.18 -37.03
C GLN A 204 3.30 -14.49 -37.80
N THR A 205 2.09 -14.50 -37.27
CA THR A 205 0.92 -13.90 -37.93
C THR A 205 0.90 -12.38 -37.90
N THR A 206 1.40 -11.78 -36.82
CA THR A 206 1.22 -10.33 -36.56
C THR A 206 2.49 -9.52 -36.83
N TYR A 207 3.68 -10.10 -36.63
CA TYR A 207 4.95 -9.37 -36.62
C TYR A 207 5.96 -9.83 -37.68
N CYS A 208 5.56 -10.76 -38.54
CA CYS A 208 6.43 -11.35 -39.54
C CYS A 208 5.80 -11.35 -40.94
N THR A 209 6.61 -11.66 -41.95
CA THR A 209 6.19 -11.98 -43.31
C THR A 209 6.73 -13.36 -43.69
N GLY A 210 5.89 -14.19 -44.30
CA GLY A 210 6.26 -15.54 -44.69
C GLY A 210 5.05 -16.43 -44.94
N PRO A 211 5.27 -17.74 -45.19
CA PRO A 211 6.57 -18.42 -45.15
C PRO A 211 7.53 -17.97 -46.28
N VAL A 212 8.82 -17.84 -45.95
CA VAL A 212 9.94 -17.54 -46.87
C VAL A 212 11.08 -18.53 -46.63
N SER A 213 11.87 -18.83 -47.66
CA SER A 213 13.05 -19.69 -47.51
C SER A 213 14.07 -19.08 -46.54
N VAL A 214 14.61 -19.92 -45.66
CA VAL A 214 15.72 -19.53 -44.76
C VAL A 214 16.98 -19.39 -45.60
N VAL A 215 17.76 -18.33 -45.36
CA VAL A 215 18.99 -18.04 -46.10
C VAL A 215 20.18 -17.90 -45.14
N PHE A 216 21.21 -18.71 -45.33
CA PHE A 216 22.48 -18.67 -44.58
C PHE A 216 23.58 -18.03 -45.42
N GLY A 217 23.75 -16.72 -45.30
CA GLY A 217 24.68 -15.99 -46.17
C GLY A 217 24.18 -15.97 -47.61
N ASP A 218 24.89 -16.66 -48.50
CA ASP A 218 24.50 -16.89 -49.90
C ASP A 218 23.73 -18.22 -50.12
N LEU A 219 23.60 -19.04 -49.08
CA LEU A 219 22.96 -20.37 -49.17
C LEU A 219 21.44 -20.27 -48.95
N VAL A 220 20.65 -20.47 -50.01
CA VAL A 220 19.17 -20.40 -49.97
C VAL A 220 18.54 -21.78 -49.80
N CYS A 221 17.68 -21.96 -48.80
CA CYS A 221 16.96 -23.22 -48.53
C CYS A 221 15.59 -23.27 -49.23
N ASP A 222 15.55 -23.20 -50.57
CA ASP A 222 14.32 -23.20 -51.38
C ASP A 222 14.07 -24.51 -52.15
N GLY A 223 14.97 -25.50 -52.05
CA GLY A 223 14.87 -26.74 -52.82
C GLY A 223 15.59 -26.73 -54.16
N HIS A 224 16.31 -25.65 -54.51
CA HIS A 224 17.05 -25.58 -55.77
C HIS A 224 18.16 -26.63 -55.86
N GLU A 225 18.54 -26.99 -57.08
CA GLU A 225 19.67 -27.87 -57.35
C GLU A 225 20.99 -27.10 -57.21
N ILE A 226 21.84 -27.51 -56.26
CA ILE A 226 23.15 -26.88 -56.00
C ILE A 226 24.16 -27.40 -57.04
N THR A 227 24.15 -28.70 -57.26
CA THR A 227 24.93 -29.41 -58.28
C THR A 227 24.09 -30.55 -58.84
N PRO A 228 24.36 -31.07 -60.05
CA PRO A 228 23.59 -32.15 -60.64
C PRO A 228 23.29 -33.31 -59.67
N GLY A 229 22.01 -33.51 -59.34
CA GLY A 229 21.52 -34.54 -58.41
C GLY A 229 21.60 -34.22 -56.92
N VAL A 230 22.09 -33.02 -56.53
CA VAL A 230 22.18 -32.55 -55.14
C VAL A 230 21.33 -31.30 -54.98
N TYR A 231 20.32 -31.38 -54.12
CA TYR A 231 19.36 -30.31 -53.88
C TYR A 231 19.59 -29.66 -52.52
N ALA A 232 19.44 -28.34 -52.46
CA ALA A 232 19.26 -27.62 -51.22
C ALA A 232 17.99 -28.12 -50.51
N PRO A 233 17.93 -28.10 -49.18
CA PRO A 233 16.71 -28.46 -48.48
C PRO A 233 15.67 -27.37 -48.69
N SER A 234 14.39 -27.75 -48.70
CA SER A 234 13.29 -26.78 -48.67
C SER A 234 12.96 -26.47 -47.21
N ILE A 235 13.52 -25.39 -46.67
CA ILE A 235 13.29 -24.95 -45.28
C ILE A 235 12.74 -23.53 -45.33
N ALA A 236 11.48 -23.38 -44.91
CA ALA A 236 10.82 -22.08 -44.82
C ALA A 236 10.54 -21.68 -43.37
N SER A 237 10.56 -20.38 -43.13
CA SER A 237 10.23 -19.74 -41.86
C SER A 237 9.61 -18.36 -42.10
N TYR A 238 9.35 -17.61 -41.03
CA TYR A 238 8.75 -16.28 -41.13
C TYR A 238 9.81 -15.22 -40.78
N ALA A 239 10.07 -14.29 -41.69
CA ALA A 239 11.00 -13.21 -41.47
C ALA A 239 10.34 -12.12 -40.63
N LEU A 240 10.96 -11.72 -39.52
CA LEU A 240 10.48 -10.66 -38.64
C LEU A 240 10.47 -9.32 -39.40
N THR A 241 9.38 -8.58 -39.29
CA THR A 241 9.20 -7.25 -39.93
C THR A 241 8.89 -6.14 -38.94
N ASN A 242 8.46 -6.49 -37.73
CA ASN A 242 8.37 -5.57 -36.59
C ASN A 242 8.94 -6.27 -35.35
N PRO A 243 10.02 -5.76 -34.73
CA PRO A 243 10.63 -6.42 -33.59
C PRO A 243 9.90 -6.16 -32.27
N TYR A 244 8.91 -5.27 -32.21
CA TYR A 244 8.30 -4.87 -30.94
C TYR A 244 6.92 -5.48 -30.75
N TYR A 245 6.78 -6.30 -29.70
CA TYR A 245 5.49 -6.63 -29.10
C TYR A 245 5.17 -5.65 -27.97
N THR A 246 3.94 -5.15 -27.91
CA THR A 246 3.47 -4.30 -26.81
C THR A 246 2.08 -4.70 -26.37
N ASN A 247 1.84 -4.75 -25.07
CA ASN A 247 0.52 -5.01 -24.51
C ASN A 247 0.30 -4.22 -23.22
N ILE A 248 -0.98 -4.00 -22.89
CA ILE A 248 -1.42 -3.40 -21.64
C ILE A 248 -2.21 -4.48 -20.90
N GLY A 249 -1.58 -5.02 -19.86
CA GLY A 249 -2.24 -5.84 -18.87
C GLY A 249 -3.09 -5.01 -17.93
N LEU A 250 -4.33 -5.45 -17.76
CA LEU A 250 -5.32 -4.79 -16.91
C LEU A 250 -5.70 -5.73 -15.78
N PHE A 251 -5.32 -5.39 -14.55
CA PHE A 251 -5.88 -6.03 -13.37
C PHE A 251 -7.25 -5.43 -13.10
N THR A 252 -8.29 -6.09 -13.60
CA THR A 252 -9.67 -5.65 -13.36
C THR A 252 -10.09 -5.98 -11.93
N THR A 253 -10.90 -5.11 -11.32
CA THR A 253 -11.51 -5.31 -9.98
C THR A 253 -10.56 -5.27 -8.79
N PHE A 254 -9.45 -4.55 -8.89
CA PHE A 254 -8.60 -4.29 -7.72
C PHE A 254 -9.24 -3.21 -6.83
N THR A 255 -9.45 -3.53 -5.56
CA THR A 255 -9.86 -2.57 -4.53
C THR A 255 -9.11 -2.89 -3.24
N PRO A 256 -8.35 -1.93 -2.67
CA PRO A 256 -7.65 -2.11 -1.41
C PRO A 256 -8.55 -2.68 -0.30
N VAL A 257 -7.99 -3.49 0.59
CA VAL A 257 -8.73 -4.08 1.73
C VAL A 257 -9.32 -3.01 2.65
N TYR A 258 -8.56 -1.95 2.90
CA TYR A 258 -8.90 -0.87 3.83
C TYR A 258 -9.04 0.46 3.10
N THR A 259 -9.88 1.34 3.65
CA THR A 259 -10.12 2.70 3.15
C THR A 259 -9.63 3.80 4.11
N ASP A 260 -9.03 3.40 5.23
CA ASP A 260 -8.52 4.29 6.28
C ASP A 260 -6.99 4.29 6.32
N PHE A 261 -6.39 4.83 7.39
CA PHE A 261 -4.94 4.86 7.63
C PHE A 261 -4.22 3.51 7.41
N ARG A 262 -4.93 2.37 7.43
CA ARG A 262 -4.37 1.03 7.20
C ARG A 262 -4.11 0.72 5.72
N LYS A 263 -4.53 1.58 4.78
CA LYS A 263 -4.31 1.39 3.33
C LYS A 263 -2.85 1.56 2.88
N VAL A 264 -2.00 2.14 3.74
CA VAL A 264 -0.58 2.38 3.47
C VAL A 264 0.33 1.57 4.39
N GLN A 265 1.62 1.62 4.11
CA GLN A 265 2.64 1.11 5.03
C GLN A 265 2.53 1.84 6.38
N PRO A 266 2.72 1.13 7.51
CA PRO A 266 3.20 -0.27 7.61
C PRO A 266 2.09 -1.34 7.55
N TYR A 267 0.82 -0.95 7.47
CA TYR A 267 -0.32 -1.88 7.60
C TYR A 267 -0.58 -2.69 6.32
N THR A 268 -0.49 -2.05 5.15
CA THR A 268 -0.72 -2.71 3.86
C THR A 268 0.53 -2.64 2.98
N THR A 269 0.84 -3.76 2.33
CA THR A 269 1.94 -3.89 1.38
C THR A 269 1.48 -4.58 0.10
N TYR A 270 2.05 -4.17 -1.03
CA TYR A 270 1.77 -4.73 -2.34
C TYR A 270 3.04 -5.31 -2.95
N SER A 271 2.95 -6.53 -3.47
CA SER A 271 4.02 -7.15 -4.26
C SER A 271 3.45 -7.61 -5.60
N LEU A 272 4.16 -7.33 -6.69
CA LEU A 272 3.81 -7.76 -8.03
C LEU A 272 4.78 -8.86 -8.49
N PHE A 273 4.24 -10.00 -8.90
CA PHE A 273 4.97 -10.99 -9.67
C PHE A 273 4.89 -10.65 -11.15
N ILE A 274 6.05 -10.58 -11.79
CA ILE A 274 6.20 -10.38 -13.23
C ILE A 274 6.74 -11.69 -13.84
N PRO A 275 6.04 -12.27 -14.83
CA PRO A 275 6.51 -13.44 -15.56
C PRO A 275 7.94 -13.24 -16.08
N PHE A 276 8.77 -14.28 -15.98
CA PHE A 276 10.16 -14.27 -16.45
C PHE A 276 11.10 -13.22 -15.79
N TYR A 277 10.64 -12.49 -14.77
CA TYR A 277 11.47 -11.59 -13.96
C TYR A 277 11.51 -11.98 -12.48
N GLY A 278 10.33 -12.15 -11.86
CA GLY A 278 10.19 -12.45 -10.44
C GLY A 278 9.35 -11.41 -9.68
N LEU A 279 9.62 -11.30 -8.38
CA LEU A 279 8.84 -10.44 -7.47
C LEU A 279 9.46 -9.05 -7.34
N ILE A 280 8.59 -8.06 -7.32
CA ILE A 280 8.88 -6.69 -6.89
C ILE A 280 7.90 -6.25 -5.82
N ASP A 281 8.34 -5.32 -4.99
CA ASP A 281 7.45 -4.61 -4.07
C ASP A 281 7.04 -3.28 -4.68
N LEU A 282 5.76 -2.95 -4.54
CA LEU A 282 5.19 -1.66 -4.93
C LEU A 282 5.03 -0.80 -3.68
N ASN A 283 5.23 0.50 -3.84
CA ASN A 283 4.97 1.44 -2.75
C ASN A 283 3.46 1.57 -2.52
N ALA A 284 3.01 1.26 -1.29
CA ALA A 284 1.59 1.34 -0.94
C ALA A 284 1.02 2.76 -1.07
N SER A 285 1.84 3.80 -0.90
CA SER A 285 1.39 5.19 -1.10
C SER A 285 0.99 5.50 -2.54
N ASP A 286 1.55 4.76 -3.50
CA ASP A 286 1.31 4.97 -4.92
C ASP A 286 0.12 4.12 -5.40
N VAL A 287 -0.19 3.04 -4.67
CA VAL A 287 -1.28 2.09 -4.98
C VAL A 287 -2.57 2.39 -4.21
N GLN A 288 -2.50 3.02 -3.03
CA GLN A 288 -3.63 3.20 -2.11
C GLN A 288 -4.89 3.87 -2.70
N ASN A 289 -4.76 4.70 -3.74
CA ASN A 289 -5.88 5.41 -4.37
C ASN A 289 -6.25 4.82 -5.74
N VAL A 290 -5.69 3.66 -6.10
CA VAL A 290 -6.08 2.96 -7.32
C VAL A 290 -7.49 2.42 -7.13
N VAL A 291 -8.41 2.88 -7.97
CA VAL A 291 -9.80 2.41 -8.02
C VAL A 291 -9.97 1.59 -9.29
N ASP A 292 -10.56 0.41 -9.13
CA ASP A 292 -10.92 -0.57 -10.16
C ASP A 292 -9.74 -1.25 -10.89
N ASN A 293 -8.70 -0.52 -11.30
CA ASN A 293 -7.71 -1.03 -12.25
C ASN A 293 -6.25 -0.61 -11.96
N LEU A 294 -5.36 -1.58 -11.81
CA LEU A 294 -3.90 -1.37 -11.91
C LEU A 294 -3.44 -1.74 -13.32
N ASN A 295 -2.71 -0.84 -13.99
CA ASN A 295 -2.23 -1.05 -15.35
C ASN A 295 -0.78 -1.50 -15.34
N VAL A 296 -0.50 -2.63 -16.00
CA VAL A 296 0.86 -3.11 -16.25
C VAL A 296 1.07 -3.17 -17.76
N CYS A 297 1.85 -2.23 -18.26
CA CYS A 297 2.23 -2.21 -19.67
C CYS A 297 3.56 -2.91 -19.83
N TYR A 298 3.65 -3.80 -20.80
CA TYR A 298 4.92 -4.47 -21.10
C TYR A 298 5.18 -4.46 -22.60
N SER A 299 6.47 -4.33 -22.93
CA SER A 299 6.97 -4.39 -24.29
C SER A 299 8.13 -5.37 -24.36
N ILE A 300 8.13 -6.19 -25.40
CA ILE A 300 9.14 -7.20 -25.65
C ILE A 300 9.76 -6.91 -27.01
N ASP A 301 11.07 -6.73 -27.04
CA ASP A 301 11.85 -6.77 -28.27
C ASP A 301 12.07 -8.25 -28.64
N ILE A 302 11.36 -8.71 -29.66
CA ILE A 302 11.37 -10.08 -30.18
C ILE A 302 12.75 -10.42 -30.76
N ALA A 303 13.53 -9.43 -31.23
CA ALA A 303 14.85 -9.69 -31.77
C ALA A 303 15.90 -9.96 -30.68
N THR A 304 15.83 -9.25 -29.55
CA THR A 304 16.84 -9.34 -28.47
C THR A 304 16.38 -10.12 -27.25
N GLY A 305 15.07 -10.31 -27.08
CA GLY A 305 14.45 -10.85 -25.87
C GLY A 305 14.39 -9.87 -24.71
N ASP A 306 14.67 -8.58 -24.93
CA ASP A 306 14.55 -7.57 -23.88
C ASP A 306 13.07 -7.25 -23.62
N MET A 307 12.66 -7.34 -22.36
CA MET A 307 11.34 -6.98 -21.90
C MET A 307 11.43 -5.77 -20.97
N SER A 308 10.64 -4.75 -21.27
CA SER A 308 10.40 -3.59 -20.41
C SER A 308 8.99 -3.66 -19.85
N VAL A 309 8.83 -3.48 -18.54
CA VAL A 309 7.53 -3.46 -17.86
C VAL A 309 7.38 -2.11 -17.14
N GLY A 310 6.36 -1.36 -17.50
CA GLY A 310 5.92 -0.14 -16.85
C GLY A 310 4.65 -0.39 -16.04
N ILE A 311 4.64 0.06 -14.79
CA ILE A 311 3.50 -0.05 -13.89
C ILE A 311 2.93 1.34 -13.73
N ASN A 312 1.66 1.51 -14.09
CA ASN A 312 0.95 2.77 -13.96
C ASN A 312 -0.10 2.62 -12.87
N CYS A 313 0.14 3.32 -11.78
CA CYS A 313 -0.76 3.44 -10.65
C CYS A 313 -1.62 4.69 -10.87
N LEU A 314 -2.93 4.54 -11.10
CA LEU A 314 -3.84 5.65 -11.44
C LEU A 314 -3.84 6.82 -10.43
N ALA A 315 -3.35 6.61 -9.21
CA ALA A 315 -3.17 7.64 -8.20
C ALA A 315 -2.14 8.72 -8.59
N ILE A 316 -1.16 8.38 -9.44
CA ILE A 316 -0.09 9.28 -9.89
C ILE A 316 -0.11 9.31 -11.42
N PRO A 317 -0.18 10.48 -12.08
CA PRO A 317 -0.08 10.55 -13.52
C PRO A 317 1.34 10.14 -13.96
N GLY A 318 1.51 8.91 -14.45
CA GLY A 318 2.77 8.40 -15.00
C GLY A 318 3.10 6.97 -14.60
N TRP A 319 4.34 6.54 -14.84
CA TRP A 319 4.83 5.24 -14.40
C TRP A 319 5.28 5.34 -12.94
N CYS A 320 4.63 4.61 -12.02
CA CYS A 320 5.07 4.51 -10.64
C CYS A 320 6.33 3.65 -10.52
N GLN A 321 6.53 2.70 -11.46
CA GLN A 321 7.74 1.89 -11.53
C GLN A 321 8.02 1.41 -12.96
N THR A 322 9.29 1.24 -13.31
CA THR A 322 9.71 0.63 -14.58
C THR A 322 10.82 -0.37 -14.34
N ILE A 323 10.73 -1.50 -15.01
CA ILE A 323 11.66 -2.62 -14.92
C ILE A 323 12.09 -3.01 -16.32
N THR A 324 13.35 -3.40 -16.45
CA THR A 324 13.88 -4.00 -17.67
C THR A 324 14.53 -5.33 -17.32
N CYS A 325 14.31 -6.31 -18.17
CA CYS A 325 14.86 -7.65 -18.02
C CYS A 325 15.04 -8.30 -19.39
N ASN A 326 15.78 -9.39 -19.46
CA ASN A 326 15.89 -10.18 -20.67
C ASN A 326 15.25 -11.55 -20.43
N ILE A 327 14.26 -11.89 -21.24
CA ILE A 327 13.53 -13.16 -21.17
C ILE A 327 14.05 -14.18 -22.18
N GLY A 328 15.08 -13.80 -22.93
CA GLY A 328 15.67 -14.61 -23.99
C GLY A 328 16.73 -15.56 -23.48
N VAL A 329 16.67 -16.79 -23.99
CA VAL A 329 17.60 -17.86 -23.65
C VAL A 329 18.45 -18.17 -24.86
N ASN A 330 19.74 -17.84 -24.78
CA ASN A 330 20.69 -18.16 -25.85
C ASN A 330 20.78 -19.68 -26.04
N CYS A 331 20.53 -20.12 -27.27
CA CYS A 331 20.69 -21.51 -27.69
C CYS A 331 22.07 -21.65 -28.36
N PRO A 332 22.94 -22.56 -27.86
CA PRO A 332 24.30 -22.69 -28.38
C PRO A 332 24.29 -23.14 -29.84
N ILE A 333 25.09 -22.45 -30.65
CA ILE A 333 25.40 -22.82 -32.03
C ILE A 333 26.76 -23.53 -32.00
N ALA A 334 26.91 -24.63 -32.75
CA ALA A 334 27.99 -25.63 -32.62
C ALA A 334 29.45 -25.12 -32.58
N GLN A 335 29.72 -23.86 -32.92
CA GLN A 335 31.06 -23.25 -32.90
C GLN A 335 31.30 -22.26 -31.74
N THR A 336 30.28 -21.94 -30.95
CA THR A 336 30.43 -20.94 -29.89
C THR A 336 31.07 -21.59 -28.67
N SER A 337 32.36 -21.36 -28.43
CA SER A 337 32.97 -21.61 -27.13
C SER A 337 32.29 -20.71 -26.10
N THR A 338 31.40 -21.27 -25.30
CA THR A 338 30.76 -20.53 -24.22
C THR A 338 31.78 -20.32 -23.11
N ASN A 339 32.33 -19.10 -23.02
CA ASN A 339 33.11 -18.65 -21.88
C ASN A 339 32.21 -18.60 -20.64
N THR A 340 32.13 -19.72 -19.92
CA THR A 340 31.47 -19.87 -18.61
C THR A 340 32.14 -19.06 -17.49
N THR A 341 33.24 -18.35 -17.80
CA THR A 341 34.01 -17.51 -16.86
C THR A 341 33.44 -16.09 -16.69
N GLY A 342 32.56 -15.62 -17.59
CA GLY A 342 31.95 -14.28 -17.51
C GLY A 342 30.90 -14.13 -16.41
N THR A 343 30.41 -15.23 -15.85
CA THR A 343 29.38 -15.25 -14.79
C THR A 343 29.92 -14.83 -13.42
N LEU A 344 31.25 -14.68 -13.27
CA LEU A 344 31.86 -14.16 -12.04
C LEU A 344 32.06 -12.63 -12.07
N ALA A 345 32.12 -12.01 -13.24
CA ALA A 345 32.38 -10.56 -13.38
C ALA A 345 31.12 -9.69 -13.19
N SER A 346 29.92 -10.25 -13.35
CA SER A 346 28.65 -9.56 -13.09
C SER A 346 28.23 -9.59 -11.61
N ILE A 347 28.98 -10.27 -10.74
CA ILE A 347 28.86 -10.16 -9.28
C ILE A 347 29.43 -8.80 -8.81
N GLY A 348 30.19 -8.09 -9.65
CA GLY A 348 30.86 -6.82 -9.31
C GLY A 348 30.28 -5.53 -9.91
N GLY A 349 29.14 -5.57 -10.63
CA GLY A 349 28.80 -4.49 -11.58
C GLY A 349 27.52 -3.69 -11.36
N THR A 350 26.53 -4.16 -10.59
CA THR A 350 25.29 -3.39 -10.33
C THR A 350 24.81 -3.59 -8.89
N ALA A 351 25.68 -3.30 -7.94
CA ALA A 351 25.33 -2.86 -6.60
C ALA A 351 25.09 -1.33 -6.61
N GLY A 352 24.22 -0.85 -7.50
CA GLY A 352 24.04 0.57 -7.82
C GLY A 352 22.65 1.11 -7.51
N GLY A 353 21.94 0.52 -6.54
CA GLY A 353 20.57 0.93 -6.19
C GLY A 353 20.04 0.43 -4.83
N VAL A 354 20.88 -0.09 -3.95
CA VAL A 354 20.52 -0.35 -2.54
C VAL A 354 21.69 0.05 -1.63
N ALA A 355 22.06 1.32 -1.71
CA ALA A 355 22.90 1.97 -0.72
C ALA A 355 22.01 2.90 0.11
N GLY A 356 21.60 2.46 1.30
CA GLY A 356 20.98 3.33 2.29
C GLY A 356 19.83 2.72 3.09
N ALA A 357 20.11 1.72 3.93
CA ALA A 357 19.52 1.52 5.27
C ALA A 357 19.98 0.18 5.90
N ILE A 358 21.29 -0.01 6.03
CA ILE A 358 21.82 -0.82 7.15
C ILE A 358 22.37 0.20 8.14
N ILE A 359 21.50 0.71 9.00
CA ILE A 359 21.93 1.45 10.19
C ILE A 359 21.35 0.71 11.40
N SER A 360 22.26 0.01 12.08
CA SER A 360 22.35 -0.13 13.53
C SER A 360 21.11 -0.61 14.30
N GLY A 361 21.16 -1.82 14.86
CA GLY A 361 20.15 -2.24 15.84
C GLY A 361 20.24 -3.64 16.44
N ILE A 362 21.28 -4.44 16.18
CA ILE A 362 21.56 -5.66 16.97
C ILE A 362 22.78 -5.42 17.84
N THR A 363 22.62 -4.55 18.84
CA THR A 363 23.40 -4.61 20.08
C THR A 363 22.55 -4.02 21.18
N GLY A 364 21.99 -4.86 22.04
CA GLY A 364 21.36 -4.40 23.27
C GLY A 364 22.38 -3.67 24.14
N ASN A 365 22.07 -2.43 24.52
CA ASN A 365 22.35 -1.93 25.86
C ASN A 365 21.44 -0.73 26.17
N VAL A 366 20.56 -0.91 27.15
CA VAL A 366 19.73 0.11 27.80
C VAL A 366 20.66 0.93 28.71
N PRO A 367 20.74 2.27 28.56
CA PRO A 367 20.37 3.10 29.72
C PRO A 367 19.88 4.52 29.38
N GLY A 368 18.67 4.86 29.87
CA GLY A 368 18.39 6.20 30.38
C GLY A 368 17.33 7.06 29.68
N ALA A 369 16.05 6.70 29.79
CA ALA A 369 14.97 7.66 30.05
C ALA A 369 13.66 6.90 30.36
N ILE A 370 13.35 6.76 31.65
CA ILE A 370 11.98 6.55 32.11
C ILE A 370 11.26 7.90 31.92
N VAL A 371 10.40 8.04 30.91
CA VAL A 371 9.28 9.01 30.93
C VAL A 371 8.13 8.48 30.05
N GLY A 372 7.00 8.14 30.67
CA GLY A 372 5.68 8.00 30.03
C GLY A 372 5.40 6.70 29.28
N GLY A 373 4.65 5.78 29.89
CA GLY A 373 4.18 4.56 29.23
C GLY A 373 3.27 4.87 28.05
N MET A 374 3.78 4.66 26.84
CA MET A 374 3.06 4.52 25.54
C MET A 374 4.03 4.26 24.37
N GLY A 375 5.34 4.47 24.54
CA GLY A 375 6.35 4.27 23.47
C GLY A 375 6.87 2.84 23.26
N ALA A 376 6.69 1.92 24.22
CA ALA A 376 7.23 0.55 24.10
C ALA A 376 6.40 -0.35 23.17
N LEU A 377 5.10 -0.04 22.98
CA LEU A 377 4.23 -0.80 22.07
C LEU A 377 4.60 -0.54 20.60
N PHE A 378 5.11 0.65 20.28
CA PHE A 378 5.56 1.02 18.93
C PHE A 378 6.82 0.29 18.48
N SER A 379 7.78 0.04 19.38
CA SER A 379 9.01 -0.68 19.01
C SER A 379 8.77 -2.18 18.76
N ALA A 380 7.89 -2.83 19.53
CA ALA A 380 7.55 -4.23 19.30
C ALA A 380 6.73 -4.44 18.01
N ALA A 381 5.80 -3.52 17.72
CA ALA A 381 5.04 -3.50 16.47
C ALA A 381 5.96 -3.26 15.26
N ASN A 382 6.95 -2.37 15.35
CA ASN A 382 7.92 -2.18 14.27
C ASN A 382 8.73 -3.43 13.93
N THR A 383 9.04 -4.32 14.88
CA THR A 383 9.68 -5.61 14.58
C THR A 383 8.77 -6.59 13.83
N ALA A 384 7.45 -6.55 14.05
CA ALA A 384 6.48 -7.34 13.28
C ALA A 384 6.14 -6.71 11.91
N LEU A 385 6.36 -5.40 11.79
CA LEU A 385 6.06 -4.56 10.61
C LEU A 385 7.30 -4.25 9.77
N SER A 386 8.49 -4.72 10.17
CA SER A 386 9.74 -4.56 9.43
C SER A 386 9.68 -5.42 8.16
N TYR A 387 9.18 -4.85 7.08
CA TYR A 387 9.30 -5.44 5.75
C TYR A 387 10.71 -5.17 5.21
N SER A 388 11.51 -6.24 5.10
CA SER A 388 12.66 -6.24 4.20
C SER A 388 12.13 -6.23 2.77
N GLN A 389 12.57 -5.28 1.95
CA GLN A 389 12.29 -5.29 0.50
C GLN A 389 12.67 -6.65 -0.10
N ARG A 390 11.71 -7.35 -0.71
CA ARG A 390 11.91 -8.67 -1.34
C ARG A 390 12.20 -8.46 -2.82
N GLY A 391 13.44 -8.08 -3.13
CA GLY A 391 13.96 -8.16 -4.49
C GLY A 391 14.39 -9.59 -4.82
N LEU A 392 13.51 -10.41 -5.36
CA LEU A 392 13.85 -11.75 -5.85
C LEU A 392 13.77 -11.77 -7.37
N SER A 393 14.89 -11.43 -8.01
CA SER A 393 15.09 -11.61 -9.44
C SER A 393 15.64 -13.01 -9.72
N ILE A 394 15.10 -13.70 -10.71
CA ILE A 394 15.68 -14.94 -11.22
C ILE A 394 16.55 -14.60 -12.42
N ARG A 395 17.80 -15.08 -12.45
CA ARG A 395 18.70 -14.93 -13.60
C ARG A 395 18.97 -16.29 -14.22
N GLY A 396 18.59 -16.45 -15.48
CA GLY A 396 18.83 -17.66 -16.26
C GLY A 396 20.31 -17.83 -16.63
N GLY A 397 20.73 -19.09 -16.81
CA GLY A 397 21.96 -19.45 -17.51
C GLY A 397 21.68 -19.86 -18.95
N VAL A 398 22.73 -20.25 -19.70
CA VAL A 398 22.57 -20.84 -21.05
C VAL A 398 21.64 -22.06 -20.97
N ASN A 399 20.66 -22.16 -21.87
CA ASN A 399 19.58 -23.17 -21.85
C ASN A 399 18.64 -23.14 -20.62
N GLY A 400 18.76 -22.14 -19.74
CA GLY A 400 17.94 -22.05 -18.52
C GLY A 400 16.50 -21.64 -18.82
N ARG A 401 15.56 -22.56 -18.66
CA ARG A 401 14.11 -22.31 -18.82
C ARG A 401 13.33 -22.50 -17.51
N SER A 402 14.00 -22.29 -16.38
CA SER A 402 13.47 -22.63 -15.04
C SER A 402 12.26 -21.80 -14.60
N MET A 403 11.90 -20.76 -15.36
CA MET A 403 10.74 -19.91 -15.05
C MET A 403 9.44 -20.36 -15.71
N ILE A 404 9.47 -21.25 -16.70
CA ILE A 404 8.27 -21.81 -17.33
C ILE A 404 7.27 -22.34 -16.28
N PRO A 405 7.69 -23.14 -15.25
CA PRO A 405 6.75 -23.68 -14.27
C PRO A 405 6.13 -22.65 -13.33
N LEU A 406 6.66 -21.41 -13.30
CA LEU A 406 6.11 -20.33 -12.46
C LEU A 406 4.91 -19.62 -13.11
N GLY A 407 4.61 -19.96 -14.37
CA GLY A 407 3.43 -19.49 -15.08
C GLY A 407 3.59 -18.16 -15.80
N ASN A 408 2.55 -17.80 -16.55
CA ASN A 408 2.49 -16.68 -17.48
C ASN A 408 1.63 -15.50 -16.96
N ASP A 409 1.25 -15.58 -15.68
CA ASP A 409 0.37 -14.62 -15.03
C ASP A 409 1.17 -13.54 -14.34
N PHE A 410 0.80 -12.29 -14.57
CA PHE A 410 1.14 -11.22 -13.65
C PHE A 410 0.26 -11.38 -12.41
N VAL A 411 0.86 -11.35 -11.21
CA VAL A 411 0.12 -11.57 -9.95
C VAL A 411 0.39 -10.43 -8.99
N LEU A 412 -0.62 -9.60 -8.74
CA LEU A 412 -0.61 -8.60 -7.69
C LEU A 412 -1.05 -9.25 -6.38
N MET A 413 -0.20 -9.17 -5.36
CA MET A 413 -0.46 -9.66 -4.02
C MET A 413 -0.58 -8.49 -3.06
N GLU A 414 -1.67 -8.47 -2.30
CA GLU A 414 -1.92 -7.54 -1.21
C GLU A 414 -1.84 -8.29 0.12
N PHE A 415 -1.00 -7.79 1.01
CA PHE A 415 -0.93 -8.23 2.40
C PHE A 415 -1.35 -7.07 3.29
N ALA A 416 -2.47 -7.22 3.98
CA ALA A 416 -3.05 -6.18 4.83
C ALA A 416 -3.15 -6.66 6.29
N GLN A 417 -2.53 -5.92 7.20
CA GLN A 417 -2.52 -6.19 8.63
C GLN A 417 -3.74 -5.55 9.30
N ASP A 418 -4.42 -6.30 10.15
CA ASP A 418 -5.58 -5.78 10.87
C ASP A 418 -5.19 -5.11 12.21
N THR A 419 -6.07 -4.23 12.69
CA THR A 419 -6.01 -3.62 14.02
C THR A 419 -7.29 -3.92 14.78
N GLU A 420 -7.37 -3.56 16.06
CA GLU A 420 -8.68 -3.37 16.67
C GLU A 420 -9.52 -2.38 15.87
N ASP A 421 -10.83 -2.60 15.85
CA ASP A 421 -11.77 -1.91 14.97
C ASP A 421 -11.81 -0.41 15.26
N PRO A 422 -11.23 0.44 14.38
CA PRO A 422 -11.22 1.89 14.58
C PRO A 422 -12.62 2.50 14.48
N ASP A 423 -13.55 1.83 13.79
CA ASP A 423 -14.91 2.31 13.55
C ASP A 423 -15.93 1.79 14.57
N ASN A 424 -15.43 1.12 15.63
CA ASN A 424 -16.28 0.66 16.71
C ASN A 424 -16.98 1.84 17.40
N ALA A 425 -18.31 1.88 17.35
CA ALA A 425 -19.10 2.97 17.92
C ALA A 425 -18.83 3.22 19.41
N ASN A 426 -18.54 2.17 20.20
CA ASN A 426 -18.21 2.33 21.61
C ASN A 426 -16.81 2.91 21.83
N TYR A 427 -15.85 2.60 20.95
CA TYR A 427 -14.52 3.19 20.97
C TYR A 427 -14.60 4.68 20.65
N ILE A 428 -15.25 5.03 19.54
CA ILE A 428 -15.45 6.43 19.10
C ILE A 428 -16.16 7.25 20.19
N ALA A 429 -17.21 6.69 20.80
CA ALA A 429 -17.98 7.38 21.82
C ALA A 429 -17.20 7.64 23.12
N LYS A 430 -16.19 6.82 23.46
CA LYS A 430 -15.49 6.89 24.76
C LYS A 430 -14.09 7.48 24.69
N TYR A 431 -13.39 7.28 23.57
CA TYR A 431 -11.99 7.67 23.38
C TYR A 431 -11.78 8.62 22.21
N GLY A 432 -12.80 8.80 21.36
CA GLY A 432 -12.69 9.54 20.11
C GLY A 432 -11.69 8.91 19.13
N ARG A 433 -11.65 9.46 17.92
CA ARG A 433 -10.61 9.19 16.92
C ARG A 433 -9.73 10.42 16.73
N PRO A 434 -8.49 10.27 16.22
CA PRO A 434 -7.60 11.38 15.98
C PRO A 434 -8.22 12.44 15.06
N VAL A 435 -8.07 13.71 15.44
CA VAL A 435 -8.55 14.87 14.68
C VAL A 435 -7.36 15.68 14.16
N GLY A 436 -6.48 16.13 15.05
CA GLY A 436 -5.20 16.75 14.69
C GLY A 436 -5.31 18.15 14.09
N VAL A 437 -6.39 18.89 14.37
CA VAL A 437 -6.61 20.25 13.86
C VAL A 437 -7.00 21.23 14.97
N THR A 438 -6.74 22.52 14.73
CA THR A 438 -7.10 23.61 15.65
C THR A 438 -8.44 24.21 15.25
N HIS A 439 -9.49 23.96 16.05
CA HIS A 439 -10.85 24.44 15.82
C HIS A 439 -11.50 24.91 17.12
N ALA A 440 -12.62 25.63 17.00
CA ALA A 440 -13.52 25.85 18.12
C ALA A 440 -14.13 24.51 18.57
N ILE A 441 -14.21 24.28 19.87
CA ILE A 441 -14.71 23.03 20.46
C ILE A 441 -16.15 22.72 20.00
N ASN A 442 -16.98 23.74 19.81
CA ASN A 442 -18.37 23.60 19.37
C ASN A 442 -18.54 23.07 17.93
N ASN A 443 -17.45 22.95 17.14
CA ASN A 443 -17.45 22.25 15.86
C ASN A 443 -17.48 20.72 16.02
N HIS A 444 -17.27 20.24 17.24
CA HIS A 444 -17.26 18.83 17.60
C HIS A 444 -18.38 18.53 18.62
N SER A 445 -18.79 17.28 18.70
CA SER A 445 -19.74 16.77 19.70
C SER A 445 -19.35 15.38 20.17
N GLY A 446 -19.89 14.97 21.33
CA GLY A 446 -19.53 13.73 22.00
C GLY A 446 -18.21 13.87 22.75
N TYR A 447 -17.37 12.82 22.75
CA TYR A 447 -16.05 12.90 23.37
C TYR A 447 -15.17 13.91 22.62
N VAL A 448 -14.47 14.76 23.36
CA VAL A 448 -13.50 15.72 22.86
C VAL A 448 -12.31 15.74 23.82
N GLN A 449 -11.11 15.68 23.27
CA GLN A 449 -9.87 15.87 24.00
C GLN A 449 -8.99 16.85 23.24
N CYS A 450 -8.54 17.88 23.93
CA CYS A 450 -7.64 18.89 23.40
C CYS A 450 -6.20 18.62 23.87
N GLU A 451 -5.24 19.25 23.19
CA GLU A 451 -3.84 19.28 23.64
C GLU A 451 -3.45 20.70 24.02
N ASN A 452 -2.94 20.85 25.24
CA ASN A 452 -2.51 22.13 25.81
C ASN A 452 -3.57 23.25 25.71
N ALA A 453 -4.84 22.90 25.87
CA ALA A 453 -5.93 23.86 25.89
C ALA A 453 -5.89 24.71 27.17
N SER A 454 -6.12 26.01 27.00
CA SER A 454 -6.29 26.97 28.09
C SER A 454 -7.49 27.85 27.81
N ILE A 455 -8.50 27.81 28.69
CA ILE A 455 -9.72 28.60 28.55
C ILE A 455 -9.54 30.04 29.03
N GLU A 456 -10.14 30.99 28.31
CA GLU A 456 -10.28 32.38 28.72
C GLU A 456 -11.72 32.65 29.19
N ILE A 457 -11.91 32.68 30.52
CA ILE A 457 -13.19 33.03 31.16
C ILE A 457 -13.00 34.03 32.28
N ALA A 458 -14.04 34.83 32.52
CA ALA A 458 -14.20 35.66 33.71
C ALA A 458 -14.64 34.80 34.91
N GLY A 459 -13.77 33.86 35.28
CA GLY A 459 -13.93 32.93 36.39
C GLY A 459 -12.80 33.01 37.41
N ASP A 460 -12.94 32.31 38.52
CA ASP A 460 -11.91 32.18 39.54
C ASP A 460 -10.75 31.26 39.05
N LEU A 461 -9.70 31.12 39.85
CA LEU A 461 -8.56 30.30 39.46
C LEU A 461 -8.89 28.81 39.45
N TRP A 462 -9.75 28.37 40.36
CA TRP A 462 -10.13 26.97 40.49
C TRP A 462 -10.94 26.50 39.29
N GLU A 463 -11.95 27.26 38.85
CA GLU A 463 -12.76 27.02 37.66
C GLU A 463 -11.89 26.85 36.41
N ARG A 464 -10.99 27.80 36.14
CA ARG A 464 -10.07 27.74 35.00
C ARG A 464 -9.20 26.49 35.04
N THR A 465 -8.69 26.14 36.22
CA THR A 465 -7.82 24.98 36.39
C THR A 465 -8.57 23.67 36.18
N GLN A 466 -9.80 23.57 36.71
CA GLN A 466 -10.67 22.41 36.52
C GLN A 466 -11.05 22.23 35.05
N ILE A 467 -11.52 23.30 34.40
CA ILE A 467 -11.89 23.25 32.98
C ILE A 467 -10.69 22.85 32.13
N ASN A 468 -9.52 23.46 32.31
CA ASN A 468 -8.32 23.09 31.57
C ASN A 468 -7.93 21.62 31.80
N THR A 469 -8.13 21.09 33.02
CA THR A 469 -7.90 19.68 33.32
C THR A 469 -8.83 18.78 32.51
N TYR A 470 -10.13 19.10 32.44
CA TYR A 470 -11.09 18.36 31.62
C TYR A 470 -10.84 18.49 30.11
N LEU A 471 -10.53 19.69 29.61
CA LEU A 471 -10.25 19.91 28.20
C LEU A 471 -9.08 19.05 27.72
N ASN A 472 -8.02 18.93 28.54
CA ASN A 472 -6.82 18.17 28.20
C ASN A 472 -6.93 16.67 28.57
N GLY A 473 -7.76 16.32 29.55
CA GLY A 473 -8.00 14.93 30.00
C GLY A 473 -9.10 14.19 29.23
N GLY A 474 -9.92 14.91 28.47
CA GLY A 474 -11.05 14.37 27.71
C GLY A 474 -12.38 14.54 28.44
N PHE A 475 -13.35 15.10 27.72
CA PHE A 475 -14.68 15.42 28.24
C PHE A 475 -15.74 15.21 27.16
N TYR A 476 -17.02 15.25 27.54
CA TYR A 476 -18.16 15.11 26.63
C TYR A 476 -18.77 16.48 26.36
N TYR A 477 -18.66 16.96 25.12
CA TYR A 477 -19.36 18.14 24.65
C TYR A 477 -20.73 17.73 24.10
N GLU A 478 -21.77 17.98 24.90
CA GLU A 478 -23.17 17.58 24.70
C GLU A 478 -24.09 18.74 25.07
#